data_AF-A0A4S1HAH2-F1
#
_entry.id   AF-A0A4S1HAH2-F1
#
_cell.length_a   1.000
_cell.length_b   1.000
_cell.length_c   1.000
_cell.angle_alpha   90.00
_cell.angle_beta   90.00
_cell.angle_gamma   90.00
#
_symmetry.space_group_name_H-M   'P 1'
#
loop_
_entity.id
_entity.type
_entity.pdbx_description
1 polymer ?
#
loop_
_entity_poly.entity_id
_entity_poly.type
_entity_poly.pdbx_seq_one_letter_code
_entity_poly.pdbx_strand_id
1 'polypeptide(L)'
;MNLFAADCHAASRRAGWYTDLSTGKALDRNVPEMLCLIHSEISEAMEGYRKSKLGKVLMDDKLPHRPMAEVELADAMIRIADLAAFLGYDIGGAIVEKMAFNADRPDHKIENRLKAGGKAF
;
A
#
# COMPACT_ATOMS: atom_id res chain seq x y z
N MET A 1 3.56 -2.04 -18.55
CA MET A 1 4.04 -0.88 -17.76
C MET A 1 2.96 -0.54 -16.75
N ASN A 2 3.27 -0.67 -15.45
CA ASN A 2 2.34 -0.28 -14.39
C ASN A 2 2.34 1.25 -14.25
N LEU A 3 1.35 1.91 -14.86
CA LEU A 3 1.25 3.38 -14.87
C LEU A 3 1.09 3.96 -13.47
N PHE A 4 0.33 3.29 -12.60
CA PHE A 4 0.15 3.72 -11.21
C PHE A 4 1.48 3.81 -10.45
N ALA A 5 2.31 2.77 -10.52
CA ALA A 5 3.62 2.76 -9.89
C ALA A 5 4.57 3.82 -10.48
N ALA A 6 4.55 3.98 -11.80
CA ALA A 6 5.33 5.02 -12.47
C ALA A 6 4.93 6.43 -12.02
N ASP A 7 3.63 6.70 -11.89
CA ASP A 7 3.11 8.00 -11.49
C ASP A 7 3.42 8.33 -10.03
N CYS A 8 3.25 7.37 -9.12
CA CYS A 8 3.63 7.50 -7.71
C CYS A 8 5.12 7.82 -7.57
N HIS A 9 5.97 7.08 -8.27
CA HIS A 9 7.41 7.32 -8.24
C HIS A 9 7.79 8.67 -8.83
N ALA A 10 7.20 9.05 -9.97
CA ALA A 10 7.43 10.34 -10.57
C ALA A 10 7.01 11.50 -9.63
N ALA A 11 5.93 11.34 -8.86
CA ALA A 11 5.51 12.31 -7.86
C ALA A 11 6.54 12.44 -6.72
N SER A 12 7.00 11.32 -6.15
CA SER A 12 8.03 11.34 -5.10
C SER A 12 9.36 11.93 -5.60
N ARG A 13 9.79 11.59 -6.83
CA ARG A 13 10.97 12.18 -7.48
C ARG A 13 10.83 13.71 -7.62
N ARG A 14 9.69 14.20 -8.09
CA ARG A 14 9.42 15.65 -8.25
C ARG A 14 9.42 16.39 -6.91
N ALA A 15 8.94 15.74 -5.85
CA ALA A 15 8.97 16.27 -4.50
C ALA A 15 10.37 16.22 -3.83
N GLY A 16 11.39 15.69 -4.52
CA GLY A 16 12.77 15.70 -4.05
C GLY A 16 13.16 14.51 -3.17
N TRP A 17 12.28 13.53 -2.95
CA TRP A 17 12.54 12.42 -2.02
C TRP A 17 13.72 11.52 -2.40
N TYR A 18 14.14 11.56 -3.67
CA TYR A 18 15.23 10.77 -4.23
C TYR A 18 16.36 11.63 -4.80
N THR A 19 16.38 12.93 -4.48
CA THR A 19 17.40 13.84 -4.96
C THR A 19 17.95 14.59 -3.76
N ASP A 20 19.27 14.57 -3.60
CA ASP A 20 19.94 15.43 -2.65
C ASP A 20 19.75 16.87 -3.13
N LEU A 21 18.94 17.64 -2.40
CA LEU A 21 18.59 19.00 -2.80
C LEU A 21 19.78 19.96 -2.74
N SER A 22 20.84 19.62 -1.99
CA SER A 22 22.06 20.43 -1.90
C SER A 22 23.01 20.18 -3.08
N THR A 23 23.04 18.95 -3.61
CA THR A 23 23.99 18.56 -4.67
C THR A 23 23.33 18.27 -6.03
N GLY A 24 22.01 18.13 -6.07
CA GLY A 24 21.24 17.71 -7.25
C GLY A 24 21.42 16.23 -7.63
N LYS A 25 22.19 15.46 -6.86
CA LYS A 25 22.49 14.05 -7.16
C LYS A 25 21.36 13.13 -6.70
N ALA A 26 21.23 11.97 -7.34
CA ALA A 26 20.29 10.96 -6.89
C ALA A 26 20.69 10.43 -5.50
N LEU A 27 19.71 10.26 -4.62
CA LEU A 27 19.88 9.57 -3.34
C LEU A 27 19.69 8.07 -3.56
N ASP A 28 20.55 7.29 -2.93
CA ASP A 28 20.23 5.90 -2.64
C ASP A 28 19.31 5.86 -1.42
N ARG A 29 18.14 5.20 -1.56
CA ARG A 29 17.14 5.18 -0.50
C ARG A 29 17.34 3.95 0.38
N ASN A 30 17.17 4.13 1.68
CA ASN A 30 17.16 3.02 2.63
C ASN A 30 15.86 2.21 2.48
N VAL A 31 15.92 1.09 1.76
CA VAL A 31 14.75 0.23 1.50
C VAL A 31 14.06 -0.26 2.79
N PRO A 32 14.78 -0.74 3.83
CA PRO A 32 14.17 -1.02 5.13
C PRO A 32 13.36 0.14 5.71
N GLU A 33 13.86 1.38 5.63
CA GLU A 33 13.13 2.56 6.10
C GLU A 33 11.85 2.77 5.29
N MET A 34 11.91 2.63 3.97
CA MET A 34 10.74 2.74 3.09
C MET A 34 9.69 1.67 3.40
N LEU A 35 10.10 0.44 3.73
CA LEU A 35 9.20 -0.62 4.18
C LEU A 35 8.55 -0.28 5.52
N CYS A 36 9.29 0.30 6.46
CA CYS A 36 8.74 0.77 7.73
C CYS A 36 7.75 1.94 7.56
N LEU A 37 7.99 2.83 6.58
CA LEU A 37 7.03 3.88 6.22
C LEU A 37 5.73 3.29 5.65
N ILE A 38 5.79 2.21 4.86
CA ILE A 38 4.56 1.51 4.44
C ILE A 38 3.83 0.94 5.66
N HIS A 39 4.57 0.37 6.62
CA HIS A 39 3.99 -0.20 7.83
C HIS A 39 3.30 0.85 8.72
N SER A 40 3.82 2.09 8.78
CA SER A 40 3.14 3.18 9.50
C SER A 40 1.76 3.47 8.91
N GLU A 41 1.63 3.56 7.58
CA GLU A 41 0.32 3.84 6.96
C GLU A 41 -0.70 2.73 7.22
N ILE A 42 -0.24 1.46 7.26
CA ILE A 42 -1.11 0.33 7.66
C ILE A 42 -1.58 0.47 9.12
N SER A 43 -0.71 0.95 10.00
CA SER A 43 -1.03 1.19 11.41
C SER A 43 -1.99 2.38 11.58
N GLU A 44 -1.83 3.43 10.78
CA GLU A 44 -2.72 4.59 10.76
C GLU A 44 -4.11 4.23 10.20
N ALA A 45 -4.17 3.40 9.16
CA ALA A 45 -5.43 2.85 8.65
C ALA A 45 -6.17 2.03 9.73
N MET A 46 -5.43 1.18 10.46
CA MET A 46 -5.98 0.42 11.60
C MET A 46 -6.52 1.35 12.68
N GLU A 47 -5.78 2.41 13.02
CA GLU A 47 -6.20 3.40 14.01
C GLU A 47 -7.45 4.18 13.56
N GLY A 48 -7.52 4.54 12.27
CA GLY A 48 -8.69 5.16 11.65
C GLY A 48 -9.93 4.29 11.73
N TYR A 49 -9.77 2.98 11.50
CA TYR A 49 -10.84 2.00 11.67
C TYR A 49 -11.25 1.85 13.15
N ARG A 50 -10.28 1.72 14.05
CA ARG A 50 -10.51 1.53 15.50
C ARG A 50 -11.24 2.71 16.13
N LYS A 51 -10.93 3.94 15.70
CA LYS A 51 -11.59 5.16 16.17
C LYS A 51 -12.96 5.40 15.54
N SER A 52 -13.24 4.76 14.40
CA SER A 52 -14.57 4.76 13.79
C SER A 52 -15.57 3.95 14.63
N LYS A 53 -16.83 4.38 14.63
CA LYS A 53 -17.94 3.73 15.32
C LYS A 53 -19.11 3.53 14.36
N LEU A 54 -20.03 2.62 14.70
CA LEU A 54 -21.27 2.48 13.95
C LEU A 54 -22.01 3.83 13.89
N GLY A 55 -22.31 4.29 12.67
CA GLY A 55 -22.95 5.59 12.44
C GLY A 55 -22.04 6.82 12.59
N LYS A 56 -20.76 6.64 12.93
CA LYS A 56 -19.76 7.73 13.01
C LYS A 56 -18.38 7.26 12.55
N VAL A 57 -18.09 7.48 11.28
CA VAL A 57 -16.77 7.20 10.70
C VAL A 57 -15.81 8.33 11.06
N LEU A 58 -14.56 7.99 11.40
CA LEU A 58 -13.50 9.00 11.54
C LEU A 58 -13.08 9.46 10.14
N MET A 59 -13.21 10.76 9.89
CA MET A 59 -12.79 11.38 8.64
C MET A 59 -11.31 11.77 8.73
N ASP A 60 -10.64 11.78 7.58
CA ASP A 60 -9.22 12.14 7.48
C ASP A 60 -8.99 13.64 7.74
N ASP A 61 -7.86 14.00 8.34
CA ASP A 61 -7.54 15.41 8.64
C ASP A 61 -7.18 16.22 7.38
N LYS A 62 -6.57 15.58 6.36
CA LYS A 62 -6.10 16.22 5.12
C LYS A 62 -7.21 16.20 4.06
N LEU A 63 -8.00 15.14 4.02
CA LEU A 63 -9.15 14.94 3.13
C LEU A 63 -10.44 14.75 3.96
N PRO A 64 -11.01 15.81 4.56
CA PRO A 64 -12.10 15.72 5.54
C PRO A 64 -13.42 15.16 5.01
N HIS A 65 -13.51 14.91 3.70
CA HIS A 65 -14.65 14.29 3.03
C HIS A 65 -14.45 12.77 2.80
N ARG A 66 -13.30 12.20 3.19
CA ARG A 66 -13.02 10.76 3.11
C ARG A 66 -12.75 10.16 4.49
N PRO A 67 -13.10 8.88 4.73
CA PRO A 67 -12.71 8.16 5.94
C PRO A 67 -11.18 8.11 6.09
N MET A 68 -10.67 8.32 7.30
CA MET A 68 -9.23 8.22 7.60
C MET A 68 -8.66 6.86 7.17
N ALA A 69 -9.34 5.77 7.52
CA ALA A 69 -8.88 4.42 7.14
C ALA A 69 -8.79 4.22 5.62
N GLU A 70 -9.66 4.85 4.83
CA GLU A 70 -9.60 4.80 3.36
C GLU A 70 -8.39 5.57 2.83
N VAL A 71 -8.13 6.75 3.39
CA VAL A 71 -7.01 7.61 2.97
C VAL A 71 -5.67 6.97 3.29
N GLU A 72 -5.50 6.38 4.48
CA GLU A 72 -4.23 5.76 4.85
C GLU A 72 -3.98 4.42 4.12
N LEU A 73 -5.03 3.68 3.73
CA LEU A 73 -4.87 2.58 2.78
C LEU A 73 -4.39 3.06 1.41
N ALA A 74 -4.87 4.23 0.96
CA ALA A 74 -4.38 4.83 -0.28
C ALA A 74 -2.92 5.29 -0.14
N ASP A 75 -2.52 5.87 1.00
CA ASP A 75 -1.12 6.25 1.23
C ASP A 75 -0.19 5.03 1.23
N ALA A 76 -0.61 3.92 1.87
CA ALA A 76 0.11 2.66 1.81
C ALA A 76 0.30 2.17 0.36
N MET A 77 -0.75 2.22 -0.47
CA MET A 77 -0.66 1.85 -1.88
C MET A 77 0.32 2.74 -2.66
N ILE A 78 0.28 4.06 -2.43
CA ILE A 78 1.20 5.01 -3.08
C ILE A 78 2.65 4.68 -2.72
N ARG A 79 2.95 4.42 -1.45
CA ARG A 79 4.30 4.07 -0.99
C ARG A 79 4.79 2.73 -1.53
N ILE A 80 3.92 1.72 -1.58
CA ILE A 80 4.23 0.42 -2.20
C ILE A 80 4.57 0.61 -3.67
N ALA A 81 3.80 1.41 -4.39
CA ALA A 81 3.97 1.63 -5.81
C ALA A 81 5.24 2.44 -6.12
N ASP A 82 5.53 3.47 -5.34
CA ASP A 82 6.78 4.23 -5.39
C ASP A 82 8.00 3.34 -5.15
N LEU A 83 7.98 2.54 -4.07
CA LEU A 83 9.06 1.59 -3.76
C LEU A 83 9.25 0.55 -4.87
N ALA A 84 8.16 -0.02 -5.40
CA ALA A 84 8.22 -1.00 -6.47
C ALA A 84 8.86 -0.43 -7.74
N ALA A 85 8.48 0.78 -8.14
CA ALA A 85 9.07 1.46 -9.28
C ALA A 85 10.54 1.83 -9.04
N PHE A 86 10.90 2.30 -7.83
CA PHE A 86 12.29 2.55 -7.46
C PHE A 86 13.16 1.29 -7.57
N LEU A 87 12.64 0.13 -7.16
CA LEU A 87 13.34 -1.16 -7.24
C LEU A 87 13.29 -1.82 -8.64
N GLY A 88 12.58 -1.22 -9.60
CA GLY A 88 12.40 -1.79 -10.93
C GLY A 88 11.50 -3.03 -10.98
N TYR A 89 10.63 -3.22 -9.98
CA TYR A 89 9.70 -4.35 -9.92
C TYR A 89 8.46 -4.13 -10.80
N ASP A 90 8.05 -5.17 -11.53
CA ASP A 90 6.73 -5.21 -12.16
C ASP A 90 5.65 -5.65 -11.16
N ILE A 91 5.32 -4.76 -10.23
CA ILE A 91 4.30 -5.02 -9.21
C ILE A 91 2.91 -5.25 -9.85
N GLY A 92 2.65 -4.67 -11.02
CA GLY A 92 1.38 -4.85 -11.73
C GLY A 92 1.26 -6.27 -12.28
N GLY A 93 2.28 -6.75 -13.00
CA GLY A 93 2.36 -8.13 -13.45
C GLY A 93 2.29 -9.13 -12.30
N ALA A 94 3.04 -8.88 -11.22
CA ALA A 94 3.04 -9.72 -10.03
C ALA A 94 1.65 -9.82 -9.37
N ILE A 95 0.90 -8.71 -9.29
CA ILE A 95 -0.47 -8.71 -8.77
C ILE A 95 -1.39 -9.56 -9.66
N VAL A 96 -1.35 -9.37 -10.98
CA VAL A 96 -2.19 -10.12 -11.92
C VAL A 96 -1.94 -11.63 -11.80
N GLU A 97 -0.67 -12.04 -11.86
CA GLU A 97 -0.29 -13.44 -11.72
C GLU A 97 -0.67 -14.01 -10.36
N LYS A 98 -0.45 -13.24 -9.28
CA LYS A 98 -0.79 -13.70 -7.92
C LYS A 98 -2.29 -13.81 -7.71
N MET A 99 -3.09 -12.93 -8.29
CA MET A 99 -4.55 -13.01 -8.27
C MET A 99 -5.05 -14.23 -9.04
N ALA A 100 -4.52 -14.51 -10.23
CA ALA A 100 -4.85 -15.70 -11.00
C ALA A 100 -4.52 -16.97 -10.21
N PHE A 101 -3.32 -17.06 -9.62
CA PHE A 101 -2.95 -18.16 -8.74
C PHE A 101 -3.89 -18.29 -7.52
N ASN A 102 -4.25 -17.17 -6.88
CA ASN A 102 -5.11 -17.17 -5.70
C ASN A 102 -6.55 -17.61 -5.99
N ALA A 103 -7.02 -17.47 -7.24
CA ALA A 103 -8.35 -17.92 -7.66
C ALA A 103 -8.46 -19.45 -7.69
N ASP A 104 -7.38 -20.14 -8.08
CA ASP A 104 -7.33 -21.60 -8.17
C ASP A 104 -6.74 -22.27 -6.91
N ARG A 105 -6.28 -21.47 -5.95
CA ARG A 105 -5.60 -21.94 -4.74
C ARG A 105 -6.53 -22.83 -3.90
N PRO A 106 -6.18 -24.11 -3.63
CA PRO A 106 -7.07 -25.05 -2.95
C PRO A 106 -7.60 -24.55 -1.60
N ASP A 107 -6.76 -24.04 -0.71
CA ASP A 107 -7.15 -23.55 0.62
C ASP A 107 -7.94 -22.22 0.61
N HIS A 108 -8.08 -21.57 -0.56
CA HIS A 108 -8.92 -20.39 -0.72
C HIS A 108 -10.33 -20.74 -1.23
N LYS A 109 -10.59 -21.98 -1.66
CA LYS A 109 -11.93 -22.44 -2.03
C LYS A 109 -12.88 -22.32 -0.84
N ILE A 110 -14.09 -21.86 -1.09
CA ILE A 110 -15.16 -21.71 -0.07
C ILE A 110 -15.34 -23.02 0.70
N GLU A 111 -15.34 -24.14 -0.02
CA GLU A 111 -15.43 -25.51 0.53
C GLU A 111 -14.36 -25.80 1.59
N ASN A 112 -13.14 -25.27 1.43
CA ASN A 112 -12.05 -25.47 2.39
C ASN A 112 -12.07 -24.44 3.53
N ARG A 113 -12.64 -23.25 3.31
CA ARG A 113 -12.88 -22.25 4.37
C ARG A 113 -13.98 -22.69 5.34
N LEU A 114 -14.99 -23.41 4.85
CA LEU A 114 -16.13 -23.88 5.64
C LEU A 114 -15.83 -25.15 6.47
N LYS A 115 -14.69 -25.82 6.24
CA LYS A 115 -14.29 -27.00 7.02
C LYS A 115 -13.93 -26.62 8.46
N ALA A 116 -14.12 -27.54 9.39
CA ALA A 116 -13.62 -27.40 10.75
C ALA A 116 -12.09 -27.20 10.74
N GLY A 117 -11.60 -26.11 11.32
CA GLY A 117 -10.19 -25.70 11.24
C GLY A 117 -9.79 -24.98 9.96
N GLY A 118 -10.76 -24.63 9.09
CA GLY A 118 -10.57 -23.67 8.01
C GLY A 118 -10.07 -22.34 8.56
N LYS A 119 -9.35 -21.59 7.72
CA LYS A 119 -8.69 -20.33 8.10
C LYS A 119 -9.72 -19.32 8.65
N ALA A 120 -9.88 -19.30 9.97
CA ALA A 120 -10.57 -18.26 10.72
C ALA A 120 -9.55 -17.19 11.12
N PHE A 121 -10.03 -15.97 11.31
CA PHE A 121 -9.20 -14.81 11.64
C PHE A 121 -8.29 -15.07 12.85
#